data_AF-A0A646KS97-F1
#
_entry.id   AF-A0A646KS97-F1
#
_cell.length_a   1.000
_cell.length_b   1.000
_cell.length_c   1.000
_cell.angle_alpha   90.00
_cell.angle_beta   90.00
_cell.angle_gamma   90.00
#
_symmetry.space_group_name_H-M   'P 1'
#
loop_
_entity.id
_entity.type
_entity.pdbx_description
1 polymer ?
#
loop_
_entity_poly.entity_id
_entity_poly.type
_entity_poly.pdbx_seq_one_letter_code
_entity_poly.pdbx_strand_id
1 'polypeptide(L)'
;MTARMSGALAVDFGDGYEIKRGDLTGHIEYRRPPRAVYACLRCGTQEGPVTGPLAVRRFVDTVRAVHATRCHPAAPITERQAA
;
A
#
# COMPACT_ATOMS: atom_id res chain seq x y z
N MET A 1 -19.55 -15.15 -12.94
CA MET A 1 -19.21 -13.94 -12.16
C MET A 1 -17.79 -13.53 -12.54
N THR A 2 -17.62 -12.38 -13.18
CA THR A 2 -16.30 -11.84 -13.53
C THR A 2 -15.84 -10.94 -12.39
N ALA A 3 -14.72 -11.26 -11.73
CA ALA A 3 -14.16 -10.40 -10.70
C ALA A 3 -13.64 -9.09 -11.35
N ARG A 4 -14.15 -7.94 -10.93
CA ARG A 4 -13.65 -6.63 -11.35
C ARG A 4 -12.72 -6.07 -10.28
N MET A 5 -11.43 -5.98 -10.57
CA MET A 5 -10.46 -5.33 -9.68
C MET A 5 -10.72 -3.82 -9.65
N SER A 6 -10.93 -3.27 -8.44
CA SER A 6 -11.16 -1.83 -8.23
C SER A 6 -9.91 -1.07 -7.80
N GLY A 7 -8.83 -1.78 -7.47
CA GLY A 7 -7.57 -1.24 -6.98
C GLY A 7 -6.62 -2.35 -6.53
N ALA A 8 -5.38 -1.99 -6.20
CA ALA A 8 -4.34 -2.89 -5.75
C ALA A 8 -3.60 -2.28 -4.55
N LEU A 9 -3.45 -3.07 -3.48
CA LEU A 9 -2.58 -2.79 -2.35
C LEU A 9 -1.41 -3.78 -2.44
N ALA A 10 -0.21 -3.28 -2.74
CA ALA A 10 0.98 -4.10 -2.85
C ALA A 10 1.86 -3.91 -1.62
N VAL A 11 2.29 -5.03 -1.02
CA VAL A 11 3.19 -5.06 0.13
C VAL A 11 4.39 -5.93 -0.22
N ASP A 12 5.57 -5.33 -0.14
CA ASP A 12 6.86 -6.02 -0.18
C ASP A 12 7.34 -6.18 1.25
N PHE A 13 7.60 -7.41 1.68
CA PHE A 13 8.03 -7.68 3.06
C PHE A 13 9.51 -7.37 3.30
N GLY A 14 10.26 -7.03 2.25
CA GLY A 14 11.68 -6.72 2.38
C GLY A 14 12.53 -7.98 2.55
N ASP A 15 13.65 -7.84 3.24
CA ASP A 15 14.58 -8.90 3.64
C ASP A 15 15.24 -8.51 4.96
N GLY A 16 15.41 -9.47 5.85
CA GLY A 16 15.95 -9.26 7.18
C GLY A 16 16.15 -10.56 7.94
N TYR A 17 16.88 -10.48 9.03
CA TYR A 17 17.11 -11.61 9.92
C TYR A 17 16.87 -11.22 11.37
N GLU A 18 16.49 -12.21 12.16
CA GLU A 18 16.36 -12.05 13.60
C GLU A 18 17.75 -12.08 14.26
N ILE A 19 18.02 -11.10 15.10
CA ILE A 19 19.19 -11.06 15.96
C ILE A 19 19.02 -12.12 17.04
N LYS A 20 19.94 -13.08 17.11
CA LYS A 20 19.85 -14.23 18.04
C LYS A 20 20.68 -14.09 19.32
N ARG A 21 21.48 -13.02 19.46
CA ARG A 21 22.42 -12.84 20.59
C ARG A 21 22.58 -11.37 20.94
N GLY A 22 22.80 -11.09 22.24
CA GLY A 22 23.02 -9.76 22.79
C GLY A 22 21.73 -9.06 23.22
N ASP A 23 21.83 -7.77 23.58
CA ASP A 23 20.72 -6.98 24.15
C ASP A 23 19.55 -6.78 23.18
N LEU A 24 19.79 -6.97 21.87
CA LEU A 24 18.79 -6.86 20.82
C LEU A 24 18.27 -8.23 20.35
N THR A 25 18.43 -9.29 21.15
CA THR A 25 17.89 -10.61 20.79
C THR A 25 16.38 -10.55 20.57
N GLY A 26 15.90 -11.14 19.47
CA GLY A 26 14.50 -11.11 19.05
C GLY A 26 14.12 -9.91 18.17
N HIS A 27 15.02 -8.94 18.00
CA HIS A 27 14.81 -7.84 17.05
C HIS A 27 15.12 -8.30 15.62
N ILE A 28 14.37 -7.77 14.65
CA ILE A 28 14.65 -7.96 13.23
C ILE A 28 15.54 -6.84 12.72
N GLU A 29 16.70 -7.20 12.18
CA GLU A 29 17.54 -6.29 11.42
C GLU A 29 17.21 -6.44 9.93
N TYR A 30 16.76 -5.35 9.31
CA TYR A 30 16.36 -5.35 7.91
C TYR A 30 17.53 -4.95 7.01
N ARG A 31 17.89 -5.82 6.08
CA ARG A 31 18.75 -5.46 4.93
C ARG A 31 17.98 -4.64 3.92
N ARG A 32 16.70 -4.98 3.75
CA ARG A 32 15.75 -4.26 2.92
C ARG A 32 14.46 -4.12 3.72
N PRO A 33 14.07 -2.92 4.14
CA PRO A 33 12.86 -2.74 4.93
C PRO A 33 11.61 -3.07 4.09
N PRO A 34 10.52 -3.51 4.73
CA PRO A 34 9.25 -3.71 4.06
C PRO A 34 8.72 -2.39 3.49
N ARG A 35 7.99 -2.46 2.39
CA ARG A 35 7.44 -1.32 1.65
C ARG A 35 6.02 -1.59 1.21
N ALA A 36 5.17 -0.56 1.18
CA ALA A 36 3.81 -0.69 0.66
C ALA A 36 3.41 0.48 -0.24
N VAL A 37 2.58 0.20 -1.24
CA VAL A 37 1.94 1.17 -2.14
C VAL A 37 0.49 0.78 -2.38
N TYR A 38 -0.35 1.78 -2.62
CA TYR A 38 -1.76 1.58 -2.95
C TYR A 38 -2.13 2.36 -4.21
N ALA A 39 -2.88 1.72 -5.10
CA ALA A 39 -3.45 2.33 -6.30
C ALA A 39 -4.92 1.92 -6.47
N CYS A 40 -5.84 2.89 -6.50
CA CYS A 40 -7.25 2.65 -6.76
C CYS A 40 -7.58 2.95 -8.23
N LEU A 41 -8.08 1.96 -8.95
CA LEU A 41 -8.50 2.09 -10.35
C LEU A 41 -9.88 2.77 -10.47
N ARG A 42 -10.65 2.83 -9.39
CA ARG A 42 -11.99 3.45 -9.38
C ARG A 42 -11.95 4.97 -9.26
N CYS A 43 -11.15 5.49 -8.33
CA CYS A 43 -11.05 6.93 -8.07
C CYS A 43 -9.69 7.54 -8.50
N GLY A 44 -8.76 6.72 -8.99
CA GLY A 44 -7.43 7.17 -9.42
C GLY A 44 -6.45 7.46 -8.28
N THR A 45 -6.86 7.29 -7.01
CA THR A 45 -5.98 7.54 -5.86
C THR A 45 -4.72 6.69 -5.90
N GLN A 46 -3.58 7.32 -5.71
CA GLN A 46 -2.28 6.66 -5.50
C GLN A 46 -1.69 7.13 -4.18
N GLU A 47 -1.29 6.20 -3.32
CA GLU A 47 -0.68 6.51 -2.01
C GLU A 47 0.58 5.67 -1.78
N GLY A 48 1.55 6.29 -1.11
CA GLY A 48 2.88 5.71 -0.84
C GLY A 48 3.95 6.15 -1.85
N PRO A 49 5.12 5.49 -1.87
CA PRO A 49 5.47 4.37 -1.01
C PRO A 49 5.72 4.74 0.45
N VAL A 50 5.33 3.85 1.36
CA VAL A 50 5.78 3.88 2.76
C VAL A 50 6.80 2.77 2.99
N THR A 51 7.77 3.01 3.87
CA THR A 51 8.87 2.07 4.16
C THR A 51 9.01 1.86 5.66
N GLY A 52 9.29 0.62 6.06
CA GLY A 52 9.47 0.20 7.45
C GLY A 52 8.24 -0.50 8.03
N PRO A 53 8.42 -1.46 8.95
CA PRO A 53 7.37 -2.41 9.35
C PRO A 53 6.16 -1.72 10.00
N LEU A 54 6.39 -0.78 10.91
CA LEU A 54 5.32 -0.06 11.59
C LEU A 54 4.54 0.87 10.65
N ALA A 55 5.25 1.56 9.74
CA ALA A 55 4.64 2.44 8.75
C ALA A 55 3.79 1.64 7.76
N VAL A 56 4.31 0.51 7.25
CA VAL A 56 3.57 -0.41 6.36
C VAL A 56 2.31 -0.93 7.04
N ARG A 57 2.39 -1.38 8.29
CA ARG A 57 1.20 -1.85 9.03
C ARG A 57 0.13 -0.76 9.13
N ARG A 58 0.51 0.43 9.61
CA ARG A 58 -0.41 1.57 9.76
C ARG A 58 -1.02 2.00 8.43
N PHE A 59 -0.23 1.99 7.36
CA PHE A 59 -0.69 2.30 6.00
C PHE A 59 -1.74 1.31 5.51
N VAL A 60 -1.46 0.01 5.63
CA VAL A 60 -2.40 -1.06 5.25
C VAL A 60 -3.71 -0.94 6.04
N ASP A 61 -3.62 -0.73 7.36
CA ASP A 61 -4.79 -0.58 8.22
C ASP A 61 -5.62 0.65 7.81
N THR A 62 -4.94 1.77 7.53
CA THR A 62 -5.60 3.02 7.10
C THR A 62 -6.29 2.89 5.75
N VAL A 63 -5.60 2.33 4.75
CA VAL A 63 -6.19 2.12 3.41
C VAL A 63 -7.43 1.24 3.52
N ARG A 64 -7.35 0.14 4.28
CA ARG A 64 -8.50 -0.78 4.47
C ARG A 64 -9.67 -0.12 5.19
N ALA A 65 -9.40 0.67 6.24
CA ALA A 65 -10.45 1.28 7.05
C ALA A 65 -11.11 2.49 6.36
N VAL A 66 -10.33 3.28 5.63
CA VAL A 66 -10.73 4.64 5.23
C VAL A 66 -10.99 4.75 3.74
N HIS A 67 -10.35 3.95 2.89
CA HIS A 67 -10.47 4.17 1.45
C HIS A 67 -11.90 4.02 0.95
N ALA A 68 -12.66 3.05 1.46
CA ALA A 68 -14.05 2.81 1.06
C ALA A 68 -14.95 4.05 1.26
N THR A 69 -14.71 4.86 2.29
CA THR A 69 -15.51 6.06 2.58
C THR A 69 -15.10 7.27 1.75
N ARG A 70 -13.89 7.26 1.18
CA ARG A 70 -13.33 8.35 0.36
C ARG A 70 -13.34 8.03 -1.14
N CYS A 71 -13.61 6.77 -1.51
CA CYS A 71 -13.57 6.30 -2.89
C CYS A 71 -14.80 6.76 -3.66
N HIS A 72 -14.72 7.95 -4.24
CA HIS A 72 -15.69 8.45 -5.20
C HIS A 72 -15.14 8.25 -6.61
N PRO A 73 -15.95 7.73 -7.57
CA PRO A 73 -15.50 7.57 -8.94
C PRO A 73 -14.91 8.89 -9.45
N ALA A 74 -13.75 8.83 -10.10
CA ALA A 74 -13.30 9.98 -10.87
C ALA A 74 -14.38 10.31 -11.90
N ALA A 75 -14.68 11.60 -12.08
CA ALA A 75 -15.59 12.01 -13.15
C ALA A 75 -15.09 11.37 -14.46
N PRO A 76 -15.97 10.79 -15.29
CA PRO A 76 -15.54 10.27 -16.57
C PRO A 76 -14.81 11.39 -17.31
N ILE A 77 -13.65 11.06 -17.87
CA ILE A 77 -13.02 11.87 -18.91
C ILE A 77 -13.99 11.89 -20.09
N THR A 78 -14.96 12.81 -20.05
CA THR A 78 -15.74 13.15 -21.23
C THR A 78 -14.77 13.77 -22.21
N GLU A 79 -14.75 13.20 -23.42
CA GLU A 79 -13.93 13.59 -24.57
C GLU A 79 -13.94 15.11 -24.77
N ARG A 80 -13.06 15.82 -24.08
CA ARG A 80 -12.60 17.13 -24.50
C ARG A 80 -11.29 16.87 -25.22
N GLN A 81 -11.31 17.20 -26.52
CA GLN A 81 -10.16 17.38 -27.42
C GLN A 81 -9.73 16.17 -28.25
N ALA A 82 -10.51 15.88 -29.29
CA ALA A 82 -9.96 15.58 -30.61
C ALA A 82 -10.94 16.15 -31.65
N ALA A 83 -10.84 17.47 -31.85
CA ALA A 83 -11.37 18.17 -33.02
C ALA A 83 -10.22 18.34 -34.02
#